data_AF-A0A7S2D2R9-F1
#
_entry.id   AF-A0A7S2D2R9-F1
#
_cell.length_a   1.000
_cell.length_b   1.000
_cell.length_c   1.000
_cell.angle_alpha   90.00
_cell.angle_beta   90.00
_cell.angle_gamma   90.00
#
_symmetry.space_group_name_H-M   'P 1'
#
loop_
_entity.id
_entity.type
_entity.pdbx_description
1 polymer ?
#
loop_
_entity_poly.entity_id
_entity_poly.type
_entity_poly.pdbx_seq_one_letter_code
_entity_poly.pdbx_strand_id
1 'polypeptide(L)'
;APEGDMHVPAKPKQVVPEVQEIQRLDPEMAILVSNPGKTSVLVRAQKGMTDSESPQVGSLLNGALIMALEQDGNRLNFAKLTGEGPDTGWVSIRKGDGTQMLRVSEKTLTQVEEEQLEEKKRLQEKQKEERRRRQNDRQKSAEQMNNLINEAAEREQAVAQQQKLVEEAQEQAEKKSRTQAEMAEEKRSRLQEEKDAEQVIAIEREARERLRIRLMQAAEAETLAIQDKERTEREQEEVKRIHERREANDSVWVFISPFGQIGRKYNPAMEQIAWRRIFCGPVQA
;
A
#
# COMPACT_ATOMS: atom_id res chain seq x y z
N ALA A 1 -93.61 112.76 -30.34
CA ALA A 1 -94.04 112.01 -29.14
C ALA A 1 -93.11 110.81 -28.99
N PRO A 2 -92.67 110.49 -27.76
CA PRO A 2 -91.24 110.31 -27.49
C PRO A 2 -90.85 108.91 -26.99
N GLU A 3 -89.53 108.73 -26.88
CA GLU A 3 -88.81 107.98 -25.84
C GLU A 3 -88.97 106.45 -25.74
N GLY A 4 -87.84 105.77 -25.97
CA GLY A 4 -87.59 104.40 -25.55
C GLY A 4 -86.12 104.27 -25.13
N ASP A 5 -85.83 104.67 -23.89
CA ASP A 5 -84.54 104.51 -23.21
C ASP A 5 -84.20 103.03 -23.05
N MET A 6 -83.09 102.58 -23.66
CA MET A 6 -82.55 101.24 -23.48
C MET A 6 -81.44 101.25 -22.42
N HIS A 7 -81.75 100.69 -21.26
CA HIS A 7 -80.85 100.51 -20.13
C HIS A 7 -79.79 99.44 -20.44
N VAL A 8 -78.51 99.83 -20.51
CA VAL A 8 -77.37 98.91 -20.71
C VAL A 8 -76.91 98.40 -19.33
N PRO A 9 -76.94 97.08 -19.03
CA PRO A 9 -76.44 96.56 -17.78
C PRO A 9 -74.91 96.61 -17.73
N ALA A 10 -74.36 97.11 -16.62
CA ALA A 10 -72.94 97.23 -16.35
C ALA A 10 -72.24 95.86 -16.30
N LYS A 11 -71.09 95.74 -16.99
CA LYS A 11 -70.22 94.57 -16.95
C LYS A 11 -69.63 94.38 -15.53
N PRO A 12 -69.63 93.16 -14.97
CA PRO A 12 -69.00 92.89 -13.68
C PRO A 12 -67.48 93.07 -13.76
N LYS A 13 -66.91 93.74 -12.75
CA LYS A 13 -65.45 93.91 -12.59
C LYS A 13 -64.80 92.55 -12.43
N GLN A 14 -63.95 92.16 -13.39
CA GLN A 14 -63.03 91.04 -13.23
C GLN A 14 -62.05 91.37 -12.10
N VAL A 15 -62.22 90.70 -10.97
CA VAL A 15 -61.22 90.66 -9.89
C VAL A 15 -60.08 89.79 -10.40
N VAL A 16 -58.97 90.42 -10.76
CA VAL A 16 -57.72 89.69 -11.06
C VAL A 16 -57.24 89.11 -9.73
N PRO A 17 -57.11 87.77 -9.60
CA PRO A 17 -56.64 87.18 -8.37
C PRO A 17 -55.20 87.62 -8.11
N GLU A 18 -54.96 88.05 -6.88
CA GLU A 18 -53.66 88.37 -6.31
C GLU A 18 -52.70 87.20 -6.55
N VAL A 19 -51.67 87.44 -7.38
CA VAL A 19 -50.65 86.45 -7.70
C VAL A 19 -49.89 86.13 -6.43
N GLN A 20 -50.16 84.98 -5.83
CA GLN A 20 -49.44 84.52 -4.66
C GLN A 20 -47.98 84.25 -5.06
N GLU A 21 -47.07 84.93 -4.38
CA GLU A 21 -45.62 84.84 -4.57
C GLU A 21 -45.17 83.41 -4.27
N ILE A 22 -44.60 82.73 -5.28
CA ILE A 22 -44.04 81.38 -5.12
C ILE A 22 -42.80 81.51 -4.24
N GLN A 23 -42.90 81.07 -2.99
CA GLN A 23 -41.76 81.00 -2.09
C GLN A 23 -40.77 79.99 -2.63
N ARG A 24 -39.63 80.47 -3.15
CA ARG A 24 -38.50 79.61 -3.50
C ARG A 24 -37.87 79.12 -2.19
N LEU A 25 -38.13 77.86 -1.85
CA LEU A 25 -37.40 77.19 -0.78
C LEU A 25 -35.93 77.06 -1.19
N ASP A 26 -35.04 77.13 -0.20
CA ASP A 26 -33.62 76.89 -0.44
C ASP A 26 -33.44 75.46 -0.98
N PRO A 27 -32.82 75.29 -2.17
CA PRO A 27 -32.74 74.00 -2.86
C PRO A 27 -31.91 72.94 -2.12
N GLU A 28 -31.29 73.30 -0.99
CA GLU A 28 -30.46 72.40 -0.18
C GLU A 28 -31.17 71.81 1.04
N MET A 29 -32.46 72.13 1.24
CA MET A 29 -33.20 71.67 2.42
C MET A 29 -33.73 70.24 2.23
N ALA A 30 -33.22 69.29 3.03
CA ALA A 30 -33.73 67.93 3.09
C ALA A 30 -34.95 67.84 4.04
N ILE A 31 -35.99 67.16 3.58
CA ILE A 31 -37.24 66.98 4.31
C ILE A 31 -37.42 65.48 4.57
N LEU A 32 -37.63 65.13 5.84
CA LEU A 32 -37.94 63.78 6.29
C LEU A 32 -39.46 63.56 6.22
N VAL A 33 -39.87 62.51 5.53
CA VAL A 33 -41.28 62.09 5.49
C VAL A 33 -41.64 61.42 6.81
N SER A 34 -42.54 62.02 7.59
CA SER A 34 -43.00 61.48 8.86
C SER A 34 -44.51 61.69 9.00
N ASN A 35 -45.27 60.60 8.78
CA ASN A 35 -46.72 60.61 8.96
C ASN A 35 -47.09 59.85 10.24
N PRO A 36 -47.33 60.54 11.36
CA PRO A 36 -47.77 59.87 12.58
C PRO A 36 -49.11 59.16 12.31
N GLY A 37 -49.12 57.83 12.51
CA GLY A 37 -50.33 57.00 12.38
C GLY A 37 -50.61 56.40 11.00
N LYS A 38 -49.80 56.66 9.96
CA LYS A 38 -49.89 55.94 8.67
C LYS A 38 -48.50 55.51 8.22
N THR A 39 -48.40 54.40 7.48
CA THR A 39 -47.13 53.83 7.00
C THR A 39 -46.53 54.58 5.81
N SER A 40 -47.33 55.34 5.07
CA SER A 40 -46.89 56.02 3.84
C SER A 40 -47.61 57.35 3.55
N VAL A 41 -47.01 58.12 2.64
CA VAL A 41 -47.53 59.38 2.09
C VAL A 41 -47.78 59.20 0.60
N LEU A 42 -48.99 59.53 0.15
CA LEU A 42 -49.41 59.43 -1.25
C LEU A 42 -48.67 60.44 -2.14
N VAL A 43 -48.11 59.96 -3.25
CA VAL A 43 -47.39 60.77 -4.25
C VAL A 43 -48.23 60.91 -5.51
N ARG A 44 -48.34 62.14 -6.01
CA ARG A 44 -49.11 62.49 -7.21
C ARG A 44 -48.19 63.00 -8.32
N ALA A 45 -48.56 62.73 -9.58
CA ALA A 45 -47.75 63.13 -10.73
C ALA A 45 -47.79 64.64 -11.04
N GLN A 46 -48.89 65.31 -10.67
CA GLN A 46 -49.20 66.67 -11.11
C GLN A 46 -49.49 67.63 -9.95
N LYS A 47 -49.15 68.90 -10.15
CA LYS A 47 -49.30 70.02 -9.21
C LYS A 47 -50.77 70.31 -8.85
N GLY A 48 -51.61 70.47 -9.87
CA GLY A 48 -52.81 71.33 -9.80
C GLY A 48 -54.17 70.66 -9.85
N MET A 49 -54.40 69.53 -9.19
CA MET A 49 -55.73 68.91 -9.16
C MET A 49 -56.16 68.55 -7.75
N THR A 50 -57.45 68.72 -7.48
CA THR A 50 -58.11 68.24 -6.25
C THR A 50 -57.69 66.79 -5.99
N ASP A 51 -57.69 66.38 -4.71
CA ASP A 51 -57.18 65.06 -4.31
C ASP A 51 -57.85 63.87 -5.02
N SER A 52 -58.95 64.10 -5.73
CA SER A 52 -59.69 63.10 -6.49
C SER A 52 -59.22 62.93 -7.94
N GLU A 53 -58.54 63.90 -8.56
CA GLU A 53 -58.35 63.92 -10.03
C GLU A 53 -56.92 63.63 -10.50
N SER A 54 -55.89 63.82 -9.67
CA SER A 54 -54.51 63.55 -10.09
C SER A 54 -54.17 62.05 -10.01
N PRO A 55 -53.55 61.46 -11.05
CA PRO A 55 -53.10 60.08 -11.02
C PRO A 55 -52.06 59.87 -9.91
N GLN A 56 -52.28 58.83 -9.12
CA GLN A 56 -51.35 58.38 -8.08
C GLN A 56 -50.15 57.69 -8.74
N VAL A 57 -48.95 58.16 -8.43
CA VAL A 57 -47.70 57.57 -8.92
C VAL A 57 -47.25 56.44 -7.99
N GLY A 58 -47.48 56.62 -6.68
CA GLY A 58 -47.10 55.67 -5.66
C GLY A 58 -47.25 56.27 -4.27
N SER A 59 -46.49 55.74 -3.31
CA SER A 59 -46.42 56.29 -1.97
C SER A 59 -44.98 56.28 -1.46
N LEU A 60 -44.57 57.34 -0.76
CA LEU A 60 -43.33 57.38 0.01
C LEU A 60 -43.55 56.71 1.36
N LEU A 61 -42.68 55.78 1.75
CA LEU A 61 -42.72 55.22 3.09
C LEU A 61 -42.23 56.22 4.14
N ASN A 62 -42.71 56.07 5.38
CA ASN A 62 -42.17 56.83 6.51
C ASN A 62 -40.66 56.64 6.63
N GLY A 63 -39.93 57.74 6.82
CA GLY A 63 -38.47 57.74 6.89
C GLY A 63 -37.75 58.03 5.57
N ALA A 64 -38.48 58.15 4.45
CA ALA A 64 -37.88 58.63 3.20
C ALA A 64 -37.36 60.07 3.36
N LEU A 65 -36.16 60.34 2.86
CA LEU A 65 -35.60 61.69 2.77
C LEU A 65 -35.81 62.20 1.35
N ILE A 66 -36.36 63.40 1.24
CA ILE A 66 -36.68 64.04 -0.02
C ILE A 66 -36.11 65.46 -0.05
N MET A 67 -35.68 65.92 -1.22
CA MET A 67 -35.25 67.29 -1.48
C MET A 67 -36.44 68.09 -1.99
N ALA A 68 -36.70 69.24 -1.39
CA ALA A 68 -37.72 70.19 -1.85
C ALA A 68 -37.28 70.84 -3.17
N LEU A 69 -38.02 70.62 -4.26
CA LEU A 69 -37.77 71.28 -5.55
C LEU A 69 -38.61 72.55 -5.71
N GLU A 70 -39.90 72.46 -5.41
CA GLU A 70 -40.86 73.56 -5.57
C GLU A 70 -41.98 73.41 -4.54
N GLN A 71 -42.41 74.51 -3.92
CA GLN A 71 -43.59 74.52 -3.04
C GLN A 71 -44.70 75.38 -3.66
N ASP A 72 -45.91 74.84 -3.67
CA ASP A 72 -47.13 75.53 -4.09
C ASP A 72 -48.23 75.34 -3.04
N GLY A 73 -48.40 76.35 -2.19
CA GLY A 73 -49.29 76.30 -1.04
C GLY A 73 -48.99 75.14 -0.09
N ASN A 74 -49.90 74.17 -0.03
CA ASN A 74 -49.80 72.98 0.82
C ASN A 74 -49.20 71.75 0.09
N ARG A 75 -48.72 71.91 -1.15
CA ARG A 75 -48.08 70.85 -1.93
C ARG A 75 -46.61 71.13 -2.16
N LEU A 76 -45.81 70.07 -2.07
CA LEU A 76 -44.37 70.11 -2.27
C LEU A 76 -44.01 69.15 -3.41
N ASN A 77 -43.39 69.69 -4.45
CA ASN A 77 -42.67 68.91 -5.46
C ASN A 77 -41.32 68.50 -4.89
N PHE A 78 -40.99 67.23 -5.00
CA PHE A 78 -39.77 66.68 -4.40
C PHE A 78 -38.99 65.79 -5.37
N ALA A 79 -37.70 65.66 -5.09
CA ALA A 79 -36.85 64.58 -5.58
C ALA A 79 -36.42 63.70 -4.40
N LYS A 80 -36.58 62.38 -4.51
CA LYS A 80 -36.21 61.44 -3.45
C LYS A 80 -34.69 61.33 -3.36
N LEU A 81 -34.17 61.46 -2.14
CA LEU A 81 -32.75 61.26 -1.83
C LEU A 81 -32.49 59.82 -1.39
N THR A 82 -33.25 59.35 -0.40
CA THR A 82 -33.13 57.99 0.15
C THR A 82 -34.49 57.45 0.59
N GLY A 83 -34.60 56.13 0.75
CA GLY A 83 -35.82 55.44 1.17
C GLY A 83 -36.63 54.83 0.03
N GLU A 84 -37.81 54.30 0.36
CA GLU A 84 -38.70 53.63 -0.59
C GLU A 84 -39.81 54.56 -1.10
N GLY A 85 -40.04 54.51 -2.41
CA GLY A 85 -41.10 55.25 -3.10
C GLY A 85 -40.65 55.84 -4.44
N PRO A 86 -41.50 56.63 -5.12
CA PRO A 86 -41.19 57.26 -6.40
C PRO A 86 -39.99 58.21 -6.31
N ASP A 87 -39.22 58.33 -7.39
CA ASP A 87 -38.02 59.19 -7.44
C ASP A 87 -38.38 60.68 -7.45
N THR A 88 -39.53 61.05 -7.98
CA THR A 88 -40.06 62.43 -7.96
C THR A 88 -41.58 62.44 -7.78
N GLY A 89 -42.13 63.59 -7.42
CA GLY A 89 -43.57 63.83 -7.46
C GLY A 89 -44.04 64.93 -6.52
N TRP A 90 -45.36 65.04 -6.37
CA TRP A 90 -46.00 66.00 -5.49
C TRP A 90 -46.60 65.32 -4.27
N VAL A 91 -46.31 65.88 -3.08
CA VAL A 91 -46.86 65.43 -1.79
C VAL A 91 -47.49 66.59 -1.03
N SER A 92 -48.44 66.27 -0.14
CA SER A 92 -49.06 67.28 0.74
C SER A 92 -48.22 67.47 2.01
N ILE A 93 -47.96 68.74 2.37
CA ILE A 93 -47.17 69.10 3.56
C ILE A 93 -48.00 68.88 4.83
N ARG A 94 -49.29 69.25 4.78
CA ARG A 94 -50.26 69.07 5.87
C ARG A 94 -51.51 68.35 5.37
N LYS A 95 -52.16 67.59 6.25
CA LYS A 95 -53.52 67.07 6.01
C LYS A 95 -54.55 68.18 6.15
N GLY A 96 -55.78 67.92 5.68
CA GLY A 96 -56.91 68.82 5.89
C GLY A 96 -57.27 69.05 7.36
N ASP A 97 -56.85 68.15 8.27
CA ASP A 97 -56.98 68.31 9.73
C ASP A 97 -55.86 69.17 10.36
N GLY A 98 -54.94 69.71 9.55
CA GLY A 98 -53.80 70.51 9.99
C GLY A 98 -52.57 69.70 10.42
N THR A 99 -52.66 68.36 10.49
CA THR A 99 -51.54 67.50 10.87
C THR A 99 -50.42 67.59 9.85
N GLN A 100 -49.22 67.93 10.31
CA GLN A 100 -48.02 68.01 9.48
C GLN A 100 -47.55 66.59 9.10
N MET A 101 -47.35 66.36 7.80
CA MET A 101 -46.94 65.07 7.23
C MET A 101 -45.45 65.00 6.88
N LEU A 102 -44.80 66.15 6.82
CA LEU A 102 -43.40 66.31 6.44
C LEU A 102 -42.67 67.08 7.53
N ARG A 103 -41.58 66.53 8.03
CA ARG A 103 -40.72 67.19 9.02
C ARG A 103 -39.46 67.64 8.33
N VAL A 104 -39.14 68.93 8.42
CA VAL A 104 -37.83 69.41 7.96
C VAL A 104 -36.77 68.76 8.86
N SER A 105 -35.79 68.09 8.26
CA SER A 105 -34.64 67.61 9.00
C SER A 105 -33.52 68.62 8.85
N GLU A 106 -32.85 68.98 9.93
CA GLU A 106 -31.65 69.83 9.89
C GLU A 106 -30.45 69.12 9.24
N LYS A 107 -30.58 67.84 8.87
CA LYS A 107 -29.56 67.13 8.13
C LYS A 107 -29.40 67.76 6.75
N THR A 108 -28.26 68.37 6.50
CA THR A 108 -27.88 68.84 5.17
C THR A 108 -27.63 67.65 4.24
N LEU A 109 -27.84 67.84 2.94
CA LEU A 109 -27.53 66.86 1.90
C LEU A 109 -26.10 66.29 2.07
N THR A 110 -25.17 67.16 2.43
CA THR A 110 -23.77 66.86 2.68
C THR A 110 -23.58 65.78 3.74
N GLN A 111 -24.35 65.80 4.83
CA GLN A 111 -24.25 64.78 5.89
C GLN A 111 -24.73 63.41 5.42
N VAL A 112 -25.76 63.36 4.58
CA VAL A 112 -26.27 62.09 4.02
C VAL A 112 -25.27 61.51 3.02
N GLU A 113 -24.65 62.35 2.19
CA GLU A 113 -23.61 61.93 1.26
C GLU A 113 -22.34 61.44 1.99
N GLU A 114 -21.94 62.12 3.07
CA GLU A 114 -20.83 61.71 3.93
C GLU A 114 -21.11 60.36 4.62
N GLU A 115 -22.29 60.18 5.22
CA GLU A 115 -22.70 58.90 5.82
C GLU A 115 -22.67 57.75 4.80
N GLN A 116 -23.20 57.96 3.59
CA GLN A 116 -23.16 56.97 2.51
C GLN A 116 -21.73 56.66 2.03
N LEU A 117 -20.87 57.68 1.97
CA LEU A 117 -19.48 57.52 1.58
C LEU A 117 -18.71 56.73 2.65
N GLU A 118 -18.94 57.01 3.92
CA GLU A 118 -18.36 56.24 5.03
C GLU A 118 -18.83 54.78 5.03
N GLU A 119 -20.12 54.53 4.80
CA GLU A 119 -20.65 53.17 4.72
C GLU A 119 -19.99 52.39 3.56
N LYS A 120 -19.87 53.02 2.39
CA LYS A 120 -19.15 52.43 1.25
C LYS A 120 -17.68 52.14 1.58
N LYS A 121 -16.98 53.06 2.26
CA LYS A 121 -15.59 52.85 2.70
C LYS A 121 -15.48 51.66 3.67
N ARG A 122 -16.38 51.56 4.65
CA ARG A 122 -16.43 50.43 5.60
C ARG A 122 -16.67 49.10 4.90
N LEU A 123 -17.59 49.07 3.92
CA LEU A 123 -17.85 47.86 3.14
C LEU A 123 -16.65 47.45 2.28
N GLN A 124 -15.97 48.41 1.64
CA GLN A 124 -14.76 48.17 0.87
C GLN A 124 -13.62 47.65 1.75
N GLU A 125 -13.43 48.22 2.94
CA GLU A 125 -12.43 47.77 3.90
C GLU A 125 -12.72 46.35 4.39
N LYS A 126 -13.98 46.05 4.73
CA LYS A 126 -14.41 44.69 5.10
C LYS A 126 -14.14 43.67 3.99
N GLN A 127 -14.44 44.01 2.73
CA GLN A 127 -14.15 43.15 1.59
C GLN A 127 -12.64 42.97 1.37
N LYS A 128 -11.84 44.04 1.54
CA LYS A 128 -10.38 43.98 1.43
C LYS A 128 -9.79 43.10 2.53
N GLU A 129 -10.28 43.21 3.75
CA GLU A 129 -9.84 42.35 4.86
C GLU A 129 -10.23 40.88 4.63
N GLU A 130 -11.45 40.61 4.18
CA GLU A 130 -11.87 39.25 3.84
C GLU A 130 -11.00 38.64 2.74
N ARG A 131 -10.63 39.43 1.71
CA ARG A 131 -9.68 39.00 0.67
C ARG A 131 -8.31 38.68 1.26
N ARG A 132 -7.79 39.49 2.20
CA ARG A 132 -6.52 39.21 2.89
C ARG A 132 -6.60 37.92 3.71
N ARG A 133 -7.70 37.69 4.44
CA ARG A 133 -7.91 36.44 5.20
C ARG A 133 -7.89 35.23 4.27
N ARG A 134 -8.66 35.26 3.18
CA ARG A 134 -8.67 34.19 2.17
C ARG A 134 -7.30 33.95 1.53
N GLN A 135 -6.51 35.00 1.27
CA GLN A 135 -5.15 34.84 0.76
C GLN A 135 -4.22 34.18 1.77
N ASN A 136 -4.27 34.60 3.03
CA ASN A 136 -3.48 33.98 4.10
C ASN A 136 -3.86 32.52 4.31
N ASP A 137 -5.16 32.18 4.29
CA ASP A 137 -5.61 30.79 4.43
C ASP A 137 -5.17 29.93 3.24
N ARG A 138 -5.17 30.48 2.02
CA ARG A 138 -4.60 29.80 0.83
C ARG A 138 -3.09 29.60 0.96
N GLN A 139 -2.35 30.59 1.44
CA GLN A 139 -0.91 30.47 1.66
C GLN A 139 -0.60 29.38 2.70
N LYS A 140 -1.31 29.39 3.84
CA LYS A 140 -1.17 28.34 4.87
C LYS A 140 -1.50 26.95 4.33
N SER A 141 -2.56 26.84 3.53
CA SER A 141 -2.94 25.56 2.92
C SER A 141 -1.90 25.07 1.91
N ALA A 142 -1.31 25.98 1.13
CA ALA A 142 -0.22 25.66 0.21
C ALA A 142 1.07 25.25 0.94
N GLU A 143 1.41 25.91 2.04
CA GLU A 143 2.53 25.53 2.91
C GLU A 143 2.33 24.13 3.50
N GLN A 144 1.12 23.84 4.01
CA GLN A 144 0.78 22.50 4.49
C GLN A 144 0.90 21.44 3.38
N MET A 145 0.44 21.75 2.17
CA MET A 145 0.55 20.84 1.03
C MET A 145 2.02 20.58 0.65
N ASN A 146 2.86 21.61 0.63
CA ASN A 146 4.29 21.46 0.37
C ASN A 146 4.99 20.62 1.45
N ASN A 147 4.63 20.79 2.72
CA ASN A 147 5.16 19.95 3.80
C ASN A 147 4.77 18.49 3.61
N LEU A 148 3.52 18.19 3.26
CA LEU A 148 3.07 16.82 2.97
C LEU A 148 3.78 16.20 1.77
N ILE A 149 4.08 16.99 0.72
CA ILE A 149 4.84 16.53 -0.44
C ILE A 149 6.28 16.18 -0.03
N ASN A 150 6.92 17.02 0.78
CA ASN A 150 8.28 16.76 1.27
C ASN A 150 8.33 15.51 2.16
N GLU A 151 7.38 15.36 3.10
CA GLU A 151 7.27 14.16 3.94
C GLU A 151 7.03 12.89 3.10
N ALA A 152 6.23 12.97 2.04
CA ALA A 152 6.02 11.84 1.13
C ALA A 152 7.31 11.47 0.38
N ALA A 153 8.07 12.46 -0.10
CA ALA A 153 9.36 12.24 -0.77
C ALA A 153 10.40 11.60 0.17
N GLU A 154 10.47 12.04 1.43
CA GLU A 154 11.35 11.44 2.45
C GLU A 154 10.97 9.98 2.73
N ARG A 155 9.67 9.66 2.83
CA ARG A 155 9.19 8.28 3.00
C ARG A 155 9.56 7.40 1.80
N GLU A 156 9.44 7.92 0.59
CA GLU A 156 9.81 7.19 -0.62
C GLU A 156 11.32 6.86 -0.62
N GLN A 157 12.16 7.83 -0.25
CA GLN A 157 13.60 7.61 -0.10
C GLN A 157 13.92 6.58 1.00
N ALA A 158 13.22 6.63 2.14
CA ALA A 158 13.40 5.67 3.22
C ALA A 158 13.02 4.24 2.79
N VAL A 159 11.92 4.07 2.05
CA VAL A 159 11.52 2.77 1.49
C VAL A 159 12.57 2.27 0.50
N ALA A 160 13.09 3.13 -0.38
CA ALA A 160 14.15 2.75 -1.32
C ALA A 160 15.45 2.32 -0.60
N GLN A 161 15.82 2.99 0.48
CA GLN A 161 16.96 2.58 1.32
C GLN A 161 16.73 1.24 2.01
N GLN A 162 15.53 1.01 2.56
CA GLN A 162 15.17 -0.28 3.16
C GLN A 162 15.23 -1.43 2.14
N GLN A 163 14.73 -1.20 0.92
CA GLN A 163 14.80 -2.19 -0.16
C GLN A 163 16.25 -2.58 -0.50
N LYS A 164 17.15 -1.59 -0.60
CA LYS A 164 18.58 -1.85 -0.83
C LYS A 164 19.21 -2.69 0.28
N LEU A 165 18.92 -2.37 1.55
CA LEU A 165 19.42 -3.15 2.69
C LEU A 165 18.90 -4.60 2.68
N VAL A 166 17.64 -4.81 2.26
CA VAL A 166 17.07 -6.15 2.11
C VAL A 166 17.75 -6.92 0.99
N GLU A 167 18.01 -6.30 -0.16
CA GLU A 167 18.72 -6.90 -1.29
C GLU A 167 20.16 -7.28 -0.92
N GLU A 168 20.90 -6.38 -0.26
CA GLU A 168 22.25 -6.65 0.24
C GLU A 168 22.26 -7.81 1.26
N ALA A 169 21.27 -7.86 2.16
CA ALA A 169 21.14 -8.94 3.13
C ALA A 169 20.82 -10.28 2.46
N GLN A 170 19.99 -10.29 1.41
CA GLN A 170 19.69 -11.48 0.60
C GLN A 170 20.94 -11.97 -0.13
N GLU A 171 21.70 -11.08 -0.78
CA GLU A 171 22.94 -11.45 -1.48
C GLU A 171 23.97 -12.05 -0.50
N GLN A 172 24.12 -11.46 0.69
CA GLN A 172 24.99 -11.99 1.73
C GLN A 172 24.50 -13.37 2.23
N ALA A 173 23.20 -13.57 2.37
CA ALA A 173 22.64 -14.87 2.77
C ALA A 173 22.89 -15.93 1.70
N GLU A 174 22.74 -15.61 0.42
CA GLU A 174 23.05 -16.51 -0.69
C GLU A 174 24.54 -16.86 -0.73
N LYS A 175 25.44 -15.89 -0.58
CA LYS A 175 26.89 -16.12 -0.51
C LYS A 175 27.24 -17.06 0.65
N LYS A 176 26.63 -16.86 1.82
CA LYS A 176 26.81 -17.75 2.98
C LYS A 176 26.26 -19.15 2.70
N SER A 177 25.10 -19.28 2.06
CA SER A 177 24.53 -20.57 1.71
C SER A 177 25.38 -21.32 0.69
N ARG A 178 25.94 -20.63 -0.32
CA ARG A 178 26.83 -21.23 -1.32
C ARG A 178 28.12 -21.75 -0.70
N THR A 179 28.80 -20.92 0.10
CA THR A 179 30.02 -21.35 0.81
C THR A 179 29.76 -22.50 1.78
N GLN A 180 28.61 -22.52 2.47
CA GLN A 180 28.21 -23.67 3.29
C GLN A 180 27.96 -24.94 2.47
N ALA A 181 27.34 -24.82 1.30
CA ALA A 181 27.11 -25.94 0.39
C ALA A 181 28.43 -26.50 -0.15
N GLU A 182 29.36 -25.64 -0.58
CA GLU A 182 30.71 -26.02 -1.04
C GLU A 182 31.49 -26.76 0.06
N MET A 183 31.51 -26.24 1.30
CA MET A 183 32.14 -26.92 2.42
C MET A 183 31.48 -28.28 2.73
N ALA A 184 30.17 -28.39 2.57
CA ALA A 184 29.44 -29.64 2.78
C ALA A 184 29.75 -30.67 1.68
N GLU A 185 29.88 -30.23 0.43
CA GLU A 185 30.27 -31.07 -0.71
C GLU A 185 31.71 -31.56 -0.56
N GLU A 186 32.65 -30.66 -0.21
CA GLU A 186 34.04 -31.04 0.06
C GLU A 186 34.12 -32.08 1.18
N LYS A 187 33.37 -31.89 2.28
CA LYS A 187 33.31 -32.86 3.38
C LYS A 187 32.75 -34.22 2.93
N ARG A 188 31.75 -34.23 2.05
CA ARG A 188 31.20 -35.47 1.46
C ARG A 188 32.23 -36.17 0.58
N SER A 189 32.97 -35.43 -0.25
CA SER A 189 34.05 -35.97 -1.08
C SER A 189 35.13 -36.61 -0.22
N ARG A 190 35.62 -35.93 0.82
CA ARG A 190 36.62 -36.48 1.75
C ARG A 190 36.14 -37.75 2.45
N LEU A 191 34.88 -37.80 2.88
CA LEU A 191 34.30 -39.00 3.49
C LEU A 191 34.20 -40.16 2.49
N GLN A 192 33.96 -39.87 1.22
CA GLN A 192 33.92 -40.90 0.18
C GLN A 192 35.32 -41.45 -0.10
N GLU A 193 36.32 -40.59 -0.23
CA GLU A 193 37.73 -40.99 -0.39
C GLU A 193 38.20 -41.84 0.79
N GLU A 194 37.81 -41.49 2.02
CA GLU A 194 38.10 -42.27 3.22
C GLU A 194 37.48 -43.68 3.16
N LYS A 195 36.20 -43.79 2.76
CA LYS A 195 35.53 -45.08 2.57
C LYS A 195 36.17 -45.92 1.48
N ASP A 196 36.55 -45.31 0.36
CA ASP A 196 37.19 -46.01 -0.74
C ASP A 196 38.58 -46.51 -0.32
N ALA A 197 39.33 -45.72 0.46
CA ALA A 197 40.59 -46.14 1.07
C ALA A 197 40.41 -47.32 2.04
N GLU A 198 39.38 -47.29 2.90
CA GLU A 198 39.05 -48.41 3.78
C GLU A 198 38.72 -49.69 3.00
N GLN A 199 37.98 -49.58 1.89
CA GLN A 199 37.67 -50.71 1.02
C GLN A 199 38.93 -51.31 0.39
N VAL A 200 39.85 -50.48 -0.10
CA VAL A 200 41.14 -50.95 -0.64
C VAL A 200 41.94 -51.69 0.42
N ILE A 201 42.03 -51.15 1.65
CA ILE A 201 42.71 -51.81 2.77
C ILE A 201 42.05 -53.17 3.11
N ALA A 202 40.72 -53.25 3.06
CA ALA A 202 39.98 -54.48 3.31
C ALA A 202 40.29 -55.56 2.23
N ILE A 203 40.29 -55.16 0.95
CA ILE A 203 40.64 -56.04 -0.17
C ILE A 203 42.08 -56.55 -0.04
N GLU A 204 43.03 -55.67 0.30
CA GLU A 204 44.42 -56.07 0.53
C GLU A 204 44.55 -57.06 1.69
N ARG A 205 43.85 -56.83 2.81
CA ARG A 205 43.84 -57.73 3.96
C ARG A 205 43.30 -59.10 3.57
N GLU A 206 42.21 -59.15 2.81
CA GLU A 206 41.64 -60.41 2.31
C GLU A 206 42.61 -61.13 1.35
N ALA A 207 43.25 -60.40 0.44
CA ALA A 207 44.24 -60.96 -0.48
C ALA A 207 45.45 -61.57 0.26
N ARG A 208 45.94 -60.88 1.30
CA ARG A 208 47.03 -61.39 2.16
C ARG A 208 46.62 -62.66 2.90
N GLU A 209 45.40 -62.72 3.42
CA GLU A 209 44.90 -63.90 4.13
C GLU A 209 44.73 -65.09 3.17
N ARG A 210 44.19 -64.86 1.97
CA ARG A 210 44.11 -65.88 0.92
C ARG A 210 45.48 -66.43 0.54
N LEU A 211 46.49 -65.55 0.42
CA LEU A 211 47.87 -65.95 0.13
C LEU A 211 48.44 -66.79 1.27
N ARG A 212 48.23 -66.37 2.53
CA ARG A 212 48.66 -67.11 3.72
C ARG A 212 48.09 -68.52 3.75
N ILE A 213 46.79 -68.68 3.49
CA ILE A 213 46.12 -69.99 3.44
C ILE A 213 46.75 -70.87 2.35
N ARG A 214 46.99 -70.32 1.15
CA ARG A 214 47.64 -71.07 0.06
C ARG A 214 49.05 -71.53 0.41
N LEU A 215 49.83 -70.67 1.08
CA LEU A 215 51.18 -71.02 1.54
C LEU A 215 51.13 -72.14 2.59
N MET A 216 50.18 -72.09 3.52
CA MET A 216 49.98 -73.18 4.49
C MET A 216 49.60 -74.50 3.80
N GLN A 217 48.66 -74.47 2.85
CA GLN A 217 48.27 -75.65 2.07
C GLN A 217 49.42 -76.22 1.24
N ALA A 218 50.24 -75.37 0.65
CA ALA A 218 51.43 -75.79 -0.08
C ALA A 218 52.46 -76.47 0.84
N ALA A 219 52.71 -75.90 2.02
CA ALA A 219 53.59 -76.51 3.02
C ALA A 219 53.05 -77.87 3.50
N GLU A 220 51.75 -77.99 3.76
CA GLU A 220 51.11 -79.27 4.10
C GLU A 220 51.28 -80.29 2.97
N ALA A 221 51.05 -79.90 1.72
CA ALA A 221 51.23 -80.77 0.56
C ALA A 221 52.70 -81.24 0.40
N GLU A 222 53.67 -80.36 0.65
CA GLU A 222 55.09 -80.73 0.66
C GLU A 222 55.40 -81.74 1.76
N THR A 223 54.88 -81.53 2.98
CA THR A 223 55.09 -82.50 4.07
C THR A 223 54.47 -83.86 3.77
N LEU A 224 53.28 -83.89 3.14
CA LEU A 224 52.64 -85.13 2.69
C LEU A 224 53.47 -85.82 1.59
N ALA A 225 53.98 -85.06 0.61
CA ALA A 225 54.83 -85.60 -0.45
C ALA A 225 56.13 -86.21 0.10
N ILE A 226 56.72 -85.59 1.13
CA ILE A 226 57.89 -86.16 1.83
C ILE A 226 57.52 -87.48 2.52
N GLN A 227 56.39 -87.54 3.22
CA GLN A 227 55.92 -88.77 3.88
C GLN A 227 55.64 -89.90 2.87
N ASP A 228 55.01 -89.59 1.73
CA ASP A 228 54.76 -90.55 0.66
C ASP A 228 56.06 -91.03 0.03
N LYS A 229 57.04 -90.14 -0.16
CA LYS A 229 58.37 -90.51 -0.63
C LYS A 229 59.08 -91.45 0.35
N GLU A 230 59.10 -91.13 1.64
CA GLU A 230 59.65 -92.03 2.67
C GLU A 230 58.93 -93.37 2.69
N ARG A 231 57.60 -93.38 2.51
CA ARG A 231 56.81 -94.61 2.45
C ARG A 231 57.21 -95.47 1.24
N THR A 232 57.31 -94.87 0.07
CA THR A 232 57.72 -95.58 -1.16
C THR A 232 59.17 -96.07 -1.06
N GLU A 233 60.08 -95.31 -0.46
CA GLU A 233 61.45 -95.76 -0.17
C GLU A 233 61.45 -96.96 0.80
N ARG A 234 60.66 -96.92 1.88
CA ARG A 234 60.49 -98.07 2.80
C ARG A 234 59.92 -99.30 2.08
N GLU A 235 58.90 -99.12 1.24
CA GLU A 235 58.30 -100.19 0.43
C GLU A 235 59.34 -100.77 -0.55
N GLN A 236 60.15 -99.93 -1.21
CA GLN A 236 61.24 -100.37 -2.08
C GLN A 236 62.33 -101.12 -1.33
N GLU A 237 62.76 -100.64 -0.16
CA GLU A 237 63.70 -101.34 0.70
C GLU A 237 63.15 -102.68 1.19
N GLU A 238 61.86 -102.76 1.47
CA GLU A 238 61.19 -104.01 1.86
C GLU A 238 61.15 -105.00 0.69
N VAL A 239 60.76 -104.55 -0.51
CA VAL A 239 60.80 -105.36 -1.74
C VAL A 239 62.22 -105.85 -2.01
N LYS A 240 63.22 -104.99 -1.87
CA LYS A 240 64.64 -105.35 -2.01
C LYS A 240 65.06 -106.41 -0.99
N ARG A 241 64.69 -106.24 0.29
CA ARG A 241 64.91 -107.25 1.35
C ARG A 241 64.23 -108.58 1.03
N ILE A 242 63.02 -108.56 0.47
CA ILE A 242 62.31 -109.78 0.04
C ILE A 242 63.05 -110.44 -1.13
N HIS A 243 63.56 -109.67 -2.09
CA HIS A 243 64.32 -110.19 -3.23
C HIS A 243 65.64 -110.81 -2.79
N GLU A 244 66.42 -110.13 -1.94
CA GLU A 244 67.65 -110.66 -1.35
C GLU A 244 67.39 -111.95 -0.55
N ARG A 245 66.28 -112.04 0.19
CA ARG A 245 65.85 -113.29 0.85
C ARG A 245 65.50 -114.40 -0.15
N ARG A 246 64.90 -114.06 -1.29
CA ARG A 246 64.60 -115.04 -2.35
C ARG A 246 65.88 -115.52 -3.02
N GLU A 247 66.81 -114.64 -3.37
CA GLU A 247 68.12 -115.05 -3.93
C GLU A 247 68.90 -115.92 -2.94
N ALA A 248 68.86 -115.61 -1.65
CA ALA A 248 69.44 -116.47 -0.61
C ALA A 248 68.76 -117.86 -0.57
N ASN A 249 67.45 -117.94 -0.78
CA ASN A 249 66.69 -119.20 -0.80
C ASN A 249 66.74 -119.95 -2.14
N ASP A 250 66.96 -119.29 -3.28
CA ASP A 250 67.09 -119.92 -4.61
C ASP A 250 68.48 -120.55 -4.84
N SER A 251 69.36 -120.51 -3.83
CA SER A 251 70.56 -121.35 -3.77
C SER A 251 70.29 -122.80 -3.32
N VAL A 252 69.02 -123.20 -3.20
CA VAL A 252 68.62 -124.59 -3.01
C VAL A 252 68.70 -125.34 -4.34
N TRP A 253 69.82 -126.02 -4.56
CA TRP A 253 70.03 -126.97 -5.64
C TRP A 253 68.91 -128.03 -5.64
N VAL A 254 68.02 -127.98 -6.63
CA VAL A 254 67.14 -129.10 -6.94
C VAL A 254 68.00 -130.18 -7.61
N PHE A 255 68.47 -131.13 -6.81
CA PHE A 255 69.11 -132.34 -7.29
C PHE A 255 68.03 -133.20 -7.99
N ILE A 256 67.97 -133.13 -9.33
CA ILE A 256 67.12 -134.01 -10.12
C ILE A 256 67.77 -135.40 -10.10
N SER A 257 67.30 -136.24 -9.17
CA SER A 257 67.62 -137.66 -9.13
C SER A 257 67.01 -138.37 -10.35
N PRO A 258 67.76 -139.24 -11.07
CA PRO A 258 67.29 -139.92 -12.27
C PRO A 258 66.28 -141.06 -12.02
N PHE A 259 65.79 -141.23 -10.78
CA PHE A 259 64.78 -142.23 -10.45
C PHE A 259 63.46 -141.57 -10.10
N GLY A 260 62.49 -141.69 -11.01
CA GLY A 260 61.15 -141.13 -10.88
C GLY A 260 60.45 -141.54 -9.60
N GLN A 261 60.28 -140.59 -8.68
CA GLN A 261 59.26 -140.56 -7.64
C GLN A 261 58.87 -139.09 -7.37
N ILE A 262 57.65 -138.71 -7.72
CA ILE A 262 57.07 -137.41 -7.39
C ILE A 262 56.60 -137.47 -5.92
N GLY A 263 57.48 -137.14 -4.99
CA GLY A 263 57.15 -136.92 -3.59
C GLY A 263 56.67 -135.49 -3.38
N ARG A 264 55.35 -135.28 -3.27
CA ARG A 264 54.79 -133.99 -2.83
C ARG A 264 55.06 -133.81 -1.33
N LYS A 265 55.95 -132.89 -0.95
CA LYS A 265 56.06 -132.42 0.43
C LYS A 265 54.97 -131.38 0.70
N TYR A 266 54.02 -131.78 1.53
CA TYR A 266 52.97 -130.98 2.15
C TYR A 266 53.61 -129.98 3.12
N ASN A 267 53.34 -128.68 2.95
CA ASN A 267 53.81 -127.61 3.83
C ASN A 267 52.64 -127.16 4.74
N PRO A 268 52.66 -127.46 6.05
CA PRO A 268 51.54 -127.22 6.97
C PRO A 268 51.44 -125.77 7.51
N ALA A 269 52.00 -124.76 6.84
CA ALA A 269 52.06 -123.38 7.34
C ALA A 269 51.03 -122.40 6.72
N MET A 270 49.94 -122.89 6.13
CA MET A 270 48.85 -122.06 5.55
C MET A 270 47.50 -122.26 6.28
N GLU A 271 47.56 -122.44 7.59
CA GLU A 271 46.41 -122.35 8.50
C GLU A 271 46.72 -121.31 9.59
N GLN A 272 46.50 -120.04 9.27
CA GLN A 272 46.13 -118.96 10.21
C GLN A 272 46.15 -117.63 9.46
N ILE A 273 44.99 -117.19 8.98
CA ILE A 273 44.43 -115.82 9.09
C ILE A 273 43.02 -115.94 8.50
N ALA A 274 42.16 -116.61 9.26
CA ALA A 274 40.73 -116.43 9.21
C ALA A 274 40.35 -115.87 10.58
N TRP A 275 39.47 -114.87 10.60
CA TRP A 275 38.73 -114.32 11.75
C TRP A 275 39.38 -113.24 12.64
N ARG A 276 39.04 -111.98 12.29
CA ARG A 276 38.63 -110.86 13.18
C ARG A 276 37.85 -109.91 12.26
N ARG A 277 36.52 -109.87 12.16
CA ARG A 277 35.42 -109.64 13.12
C ARG A 277 35.75 -108.60 14.20
N ILE A 278 35.01 -107.48 14.16
CA ILE A 278 34.44 -106.63 15.25
C ILE A 278 34.35 -105.18 14.70
N PHE A 279 33.16 -104.72 14.29
CA PHE A 279 32.19 -103.95 15.10
C PHE A 279 32.68 -102.55 15.50
N CYS A 280 32.03 -101.51 14.96
CA CYS A 280 31.56 -100.28 15.63
C CYS A 280 31.11 -99.23 14.59
N GLY A 281 29.82 -98.93 14.51
CA GLY A 281 29.37 -97.52 14.36
C GLY A 281 29.41 -96.84 15.75
N PRO A 282 28.65 -95.76 16.03
CA PRO A 282 27.83 -94.91 15.15
C PRO A 282 27.98 -93.38 15.47
N VAL A 283 27.06 -92.56 14.93
CA VAL A 283 26.54 -91.26 15.47
C VAL A 283 27.33 -89.96 15.25
N GLN A 284 26.66 -88.98 14.63
CA GLN A 284 26.43 -87.56 15.03
C GLN A 284 26.29 -86.68 13.78
N ALA A 285 25.39 -85.71 13.63
CA ALA A 285 24.15 -85.29 14.29
C ALA A 285 23.42 -84.41 13.25
#